data_AF-A0AAU2XD78-F1
#
_entry.id   AF-A0AAU2XD78-F1
#
_cell.length_a   1.000
_cell.length_b   1.000
_cell.length_c   1.000
_cell.angle_alpha   90.00
_cell.angle_beta   90.00
_cell.angle_gamma   90.00
#
_symmetry.space_group_name_H-M   'P 1'
#
loop_
_entity.id
_entity.type
_entity.pdbx_description
1 polymer ?
#
loop_
_entity_poly.entity_id
_entity_poly.type
_entity_poly.pdbx_seq_one_letter_code
_entity_poly.pdbx_strand_id
1 'polypeptide(L)'
;MANELSFRCDVCGEPHEAPLVHRFEAPDEWSGAMAAHEMDSYLSLWGCEIEGVGDFLRGSIEIPVPSLDEVFTWDVWVQTYRVPTWGPTISGDGVLGNRLPYTPWTKEPPVAIRRRSGQAALFTPVDPAHPIAVEQREGMTPARVCEIARLAVTRPPDTFGWLLDSWHNQYQQR
;
A
#
# COMPACT_ATOMS: atom_id res chain seq x y z
N MET A 1 -4.95 -22.51 -20.59
CA MET A 1 -5.58 -21.28 -20.05
C MET A 1 -4.48 -20.25 -19.91
N ALA A 2 -4.65 -19.05 -20.45
CA ALA A 2 -3.62 -18.01 -20.31
C ALA A 2 -3.58 -17.56 -18.86
N ASN A 3 -2.38 -17.31 -18.30
CA ASN A 3 -2.27 -16.64 -17.01
C ASN A 3 -2.67 -15.17 -17.21
N GLU A 4 -3.87 -14.79 -16.77
CA GLU A 4 -4.42 -13.43 -16.90
C GLU A 4 -3.61 -12.38 -16.10
N LEU A 5 -2.80 -12.84 -15.13
CA LEU A 5 -1.87 -12.02 -14.36
C LEU A 5 -0.46 -12.00 -14.96
N SER A 6 -0.24 -12.55 -16.15
CA SER A 6 1.08 -12.49 -16.80
C SER A 6 1.33 -11.15 -17.47
N PHE A 7 2.50 -10.55 -17.18
CA PHE A 7 2.97 -9.31 -17.81
C PHE A 7 4.43 -9.43 -18.22
N ARG A 8 4.81 -8.79 -19.33
CA ARG A 8 6.22 -8.62 -19.70
C ARG A 8 6.81 -7.44 -18.95
N CYS A 9 7.94 -7.66 -18.27
CA CYS A 9 8.67 -6.64 -17.52
C CYS A 9 9.52 -5.79 -18.46
N ASP A 10 9.43 -4.46 -18.32
CA ASP A 10 10.20 -3.52 -19.15
C ASP A 10 11.69 -3.44 -18.74
N VAL A 11 12.05 -3.96 -17.55
CA VAL A 11 13.42 -3.95 -17.03
C VAL A 11 14.22 -5.14 -17.52
N CYS A 12 13.73 -6.37 -17.34
CA CYS A 12 14.44 -7.60 -17.71
C CYS A 12 13.96 -8.21 -19.04
N GLY A 13 12.81 -7.79 -19.56
CA GLY A 13 12.22 -8.32 -20.78
C GLY A 13 11.49 -9.64 -20.63
N GLU A 14 11.55 -10.32 -19.49
CA GLU A 14 10.92 -11.63 -19.25
C GLU A 14 9.45 -11.52 -18.81
N PRO A 15 8.63 -12.58 -19.01
CA PRO A 15 7.27 -12.63 -18.47
C PRO A 15 7.31 -12.92 -16.95
N HIS A 16 6.52 -12.16 -16.20
CA HIS A 16 6.30 -12.33 -14.77
C HIS A 16 4.82 -12.45 -14.47
N GLU A 17 4.51 -12.89 -13.26
CA GLU A 17 3.16 -12.91 -12.72
C GLU A 17 2.97 -11.69 -11.80
N ALA A 18 1.88 -10.98 -12.00
CA ALA A 18 1.55 -9.78 -11.24
C ALA A 18 1.09 -10.18 -9.82
N PRO A 19 1.71 -9.64 -8.76
CA PRO A 19 1.27 -9.92 -7.41
C PRO A 19 -0.09 -9.26 -7.13
N LEU A 20 -0.94 -9.95 -6.37
CA LEU A 20 -2.19 -9.40 -5.86
C LEU A 20 -2.00 -8.60 -4.56
N VAL A 21 -0.86 -8.74 -3.89
CA VAL A 21 -0.55 -8.03 -2.64
C VAL A 21 0.69 -7.18 -2.83
N HIS A 22 0.54 -5.88 -2.58
CA HIS A 22 1.63 -4.92 -2.60
C HIS A 22 1.83 -4.34 -1.20
N ARG A 23 3.00 -4.59 -0.63
CA ARG A 23 3.31 -4.29 0.77
C ARG A 23 4.31 -3.14 0.87
N PHE A 24 3.99 -2.14 1.69
CA PHE A 24 4.92 -1.11 2.11
C PHE A 24 5.48 -1.44 3.50
N GLU A 25 6.80 -1.37 3.65
CA GLU A 25 7.46 -1.70 4.93
C GLU A 25 7.26 -0.60 5.97
N ALA A 26 7.20 0.65 5.53
CA ALA A 26 7.03 1.83 6.37
C ALA A 26 6.22 2.93 5.63
N PRO A 27 5.73 3.98 6.33
CA PRO A 27 5.26 5.21 5.70
C PRO A 27 6.37 5.88 4.88
N ASP A 28 6.01 6.70 3.91
CA ASP A 28 6.97 7.43 3.06
C ASP A 28 7.80 8.43 3.87
N GLU A 29 7.29 8.90 5.00
CA GLU A 29 7.98 9.79 5.94
C GLU A 29 9.05 9.07 6.79
N TRP A 30 9.02 7.74 6.88
CA TRP A 30 9.99 7.00 7.67
C TRP A 30 11.36 6.93 6.96
N SER A 31 12.42 7.19 7.72
CA SER A 31 13.80 6.97 7.26
C SER A 31 14.58 6.13 8.25
N GLY A 32 15.52 5.31 7.76
CA GLY A 32 16.34 4.46 8.62
C GLY A 32 17.16 5.23 9.67
N ALA A 33 17.45 6.52 9.42
CA ALA A 33 18.12 7.39 10.39
C ALA A 33 17.26 7.67 11.64
N MET A 34 15.92 7.63 11.51
CA MET A 34 14.98 7.84 12.62
C MET A 34 14.93 6.65 13.59
N ALA A 35 15.43 5.49 13.18
CA ALA A 35 15.58 4.34 14.08
C ALA A 35 16.74 4.52 15.07
N ALA A 36 17.57 5.55 14.90
CA ALA A 36 18.63 5.88 15.85
C ALA A 36 18.01 6.39 17.16
N HIS A 37 18.53 5.88 18.28
CA HIS A 37 18.04 6.14 19.66
C HIS A 37 17.96 7.62 20.09
N GLU A 38 18.37 8.57 19.24
CA GLU A 38 18.31 10.01 19.52
C GLU A 38 16.99 10.66 19.10
N MET A 39 16.13 9.96 18.35
CA MET A 39 14.77 10.39 18.01
C MET A 39 13.75 9.50 18.73
N ASP A 40 12.72 10.08 19.34
CA ASP A 40 11.63 9.33 19.99
C ASP A 40 10.65 8.73 18.94
N SER A 41 11.19 8.26 17.82
CA SER A 41 10.43 7.66 16.71
C SER A 41 10.50 6.13 16.78
N TYR A 42 9.39 5.47 16.45
CA TYR A 42 9.26 4.02 16.58
C TYR A 42 8.49 3.42 15.41
N LEU A 43 9.04 2.38 14.78
CA LEU A 43 8.37 1.58 13.74
C LEU A 43 8.16 0.15 14.24
N SER A 44 6.94 -0.35 14.09
CA SER A 44 6.58 -1.73 14.39
C SER A 44 5.82 -2.37 13.22
N LEU A 45 5.36 -3.62 13.41
CA LEU A 45 4.54 -4.30 12.42
C LEU A 45 3.17 -3.63 12.18
N TRP A 46 2.62 -2.91 13.16
CA TRP A 46 1.24 -2.42 13.13
C TRP A 46 1.10 -0.91 13.22
N GLY A 47 2.05 -0.25 13.89
CA GLY A 47 2.06 1.18 14.13
C GLY A 47 3.43 1.77 13.91
N CYS A 48 3.46 3.04 13.53
CA CYS A 48 4.65 3.84 13.40
C CYS A 48 4.37 5.20 14.05
N GLU A 49 5.26 5.66 14.92
CA GLU A 49 5.23 6.97 15.55
C GLU A 49 6.48 7.71 15.10
N ILE A 50 6.30 8.89 14.51
CA ILE A 50 7.41 9.73 14.04
C ILE A 50 7.34 11.06 14.79
N GLU A 51 8.38 11.36 15.54
CA GLU A 51 8.49 12.58 16.32
C GLU A 51 8.35 13.83 15.41
N GLY A 52 7.45 14.74 15.80
CA GLY A 52 7.18 15.96 15.03
C GLY A 52 6.33 15.76 13.76
N VAL A 53 5.96 14.52 13.42
CA VAL A 53 5.11 14.18 12.27
C VAL A 53 3.77 13.59 12.74
N GLY A 54 3.80 12.56 13.57
CA GLY A 54 2.60 11.95 14.17
C GLY A 54 2.54 10.43 14.05
N ASP A 55 1.35 9.90 14.32
CA ASP A 55 1.07 8.46 14.38
C ASP A 55 0.54 7.90 13.07
N PHE A 56 1.05 6.75 12.67
CA PHE A 56 0.65 6.00 11.50
C PHE A 56 0.15 4.62 11.89
N LEU A 57 -0.91 4.18 11.21
CA LEU A 57 -1.49 2.86 11.34
C LEU A 57 -1.29 2.07 10.03
N ARG A 58 -0.83 0.82 10.14
CA ARG A 58 -0.76 -0.11 9.02
C ARG A 58 -2.09 -0.80 8.80
N GLY A 59 -2.47 -0.96 7.54
CA GLY A 59 -3.69 -1.66 7.15
C GLY A 59 -3.77 -1.88 5.65
N SER A 60 -4.98 -2.14 5.17
CA SER A 60 -5.21 -2.62 3.82
C SER A 60 -6.25 -1.78 3.08
N ILE A 61 -5.97 -1.46 1.82
CA ILE A 61 -6.99 -1.11 0.83
C ILE A 61 -7.22 -2.37 0.01
N GLU A 62 -8.38 -2.98 0.19
CA GLU A 62 -8.81 -4.18 -0.53
C GLU A 62 -9.67 -3.79 -1.73
N ILE A 63 -9.35 -4.34 -2.90
CA ILE A 63 -10.03 -4.09 -4.17
C ILE A 63 -10.37 -5.44 -4.81
N PRO A 64 -11.65 -5.76 -5.07
CA PRO A 64 -12.01 -7.05 -5.67
C PRO A 64 -11.52 -7.14 -7.12
N VAL A 65 -11.17 -8.34 -7.57
CA VAL A 65 -10.84 -8.68 -8.97
C VAL A 65 -11.84 -9.74 -9.45
N PRO A 66 -13.07 -9.34 -9.86
CA PRO A 66 -14.19 -10.27 -10.01
C PRO A 66 -13.97 -11.39 -11.03
N SER A 67 -13.21 -11.13 -12.10
CA SER A 67 -12.94 -12.13 -13.14
C SER A 67 -12.04 -13.27 -12.64
N LEU A 68 -11.29 -13.06 -11.56
CA LEU A 68 -10.39 -14.06 -10.97
C LEU A 68 -10.93 -14.67 -9.68
N ASP A 69 -12.05 -14.15 -9.14
CA ASP A 69 -12.54 -14.47 -7.78
C ASP A 69 -11.47 -14.19 -6.69
N GLU A 70 -10.70 -13.12 -6.88
CA GLU A 70 -9.55 -12.75 -6.03
C GLU A 70 -9.67 -11.31 -5.51
N VAL A 71 -8.80 -10.94 -4.55
CA VAL A 71 -8.73 -9.58 -3.99
C VAL A 71 -7.31 -9.01 -4.17
N PHE A 72 -7.23 -7.88 -4.87
CA PHE A 72 -6.03 -7.06 -4.91
C PHE A 72 -5.92 -6.24 -3.61
N THR A 73 -4.74 -6.23 -3.00
CA THR A 73 -4.50 -5.60 -1.69
C THR A 73 -3.31 -4.65 -1.73
N TRP A 74 -3.54 -3.40 -1.37
CA TRP A 74 -2.49 -2.49 -0.92
C TRP A 74 -2.34 -2.62 0.59
N ASP A 75 -1.21 -3.16 1.07
CA ASP A 75 -0.81 -3.15 2.49
C ASP A 75 0.05 -1.91 2.74
N VAL A 76 -0.57 -0.88 3.32
CA VAL A 76 -0.13 0.52 3.34
C VAL A 76 -0.27 1.13 4.74
N TRP A 77 0.30 2.33 4.88
CA TRP A 77 0.26 3.14 6.09
C TRP A 77 -0.69 4.32 5.93
N VAL A 78 -1.30 4.75 7.03
CA VAL A 78 -2.18 5.93 7.11
C VAL A 78 -1.78 6.75 8.32
N GLN A 79 -1.44 8.03 8.11
CA GLN A 79 -1.28 8.99 9.19
C GLN A 79 -2.64 9.28 9.81
N THR A 80 -2.76 9.05 11.11
CA THR A 80 -4.03 9.20 11.84
C THR A 80 -4.11 10.57 12.49
N TYR A 81 -5.30 11.17 12.52
CA TYR A 81 -5.46 12.48 13.15
C TYR A 81 -5.85 12.40 14.63
N ARG A 82 -6.70 11.44 15.01
CA ARG A 82 -7.35 11.41 16.35
C ARG A 82 -7.81 10.01 16.80
N VAL A 83 -7.26 8.94 16.23
CA VAL A 83 -7.62 7.56 16.62
C VAL A 83 -6.43 6.86 17.26
N PRO A 84 -6.63 6.11 18.36
CA PRO A 84 -5.56 5.32 18.93
C PRO A 84 -5.17 4.22 17.95
N THR A 85 -3.92 4.22 17.48
CA THR A 85 -3.36 3.21 16.56
C THR A 85 -3.41 1.79 17.14
N TRP A 86 -3.52 1.66 18.47
CA TRP A 86 -3.49 0.39 19.19
C TRP A 86 -4.86 -0.15 19.62
N GLY A 87 -5.96 0.54 19.30
CA GLY A 87 -7.30 0.11 19.70
C GLY A 87 -7.74 -1.22 19.03
N PRO A 88 -8.44 -2.13 19.74
CA PRO A 88 -8.95 -3.36 19.15
C PRO A 88 -10.05 -3.10 18.12
N THR A 89 -10.78 -1.99 18.24
CA THR A 89 -11.76 -1.52 17.26
C THR A 89 -11.54 -0.03 17.06
N ILE A 90 -11.41 0.37 15.80
CA ILE A 90 -11.06 1.74 15.41
C ILE A 90 -12.03 2.18 14.31
N SER A 91 -12.57 3.38 14.46
CA SER A 91 -13.27 4.11 13.41
C SER A 91 -12.80 5.55 13.46
N GLY A 92 -12.33 6.08 12.34
CA GLY A 92 -11.92 7.47 12.23
C GLY A 92 -11.29 7.74 10.88
N ASP A 93 -10.55 8.83 10.78
CA ASP A 93 -10.00 9.31 9.50
C ASP A 93 -8.51 9.57 9.61
N GLY A 94 -7.84 9.50 8.46
CA GLY A 94 -6.44 9.80 8.30
C GLY A 94 -6.11 10.22 6.87
N VAL A 95 -4.83 10.33 6.57
CA VAL A 95 -4.32 10.52 5.21
C VAL A 95 -3.36 9.39 4.88
N LEU A 96 -3.45 8.90 3.64
CA LEU A 96 -2.59 7.85 3.16
C LEU A 96 -1.11 8.25 3.32
N GLY A 97 -0.32 7.42 4.00
CA GLY A 97 1.10 7.68 4.26
C GLY A 97 2.03 7.04 3.21
N ASN A 98 1.47 6.46 2.15
CA ASN A 98 2.23 5.92 1.03
C ASN A 98 1.71 6.45 -0.29
N ARG A 99 2.62 6.86 -1.17
CA ARG A 99 2.28 7.22 -2.55
C ARG A 99 1.95 5.96 -3.33
N LEU A 100 0.76 5.93 -3.92
CA LEU A 100 0.30 4.85 -4.79
C LEU A 100 0.32 5.31 -6.27
N PRO A 101 0.43 4.38 -7.24
CA PRO A 101 0.52 4.71 -8.67
C PRO A 101 -0.82 5.13 -9.30
N TYR A 102 -1.50 6.11 -8.71
CA TYR A 102 -2.76 6.70 -9.19
C TYR A 102 -2.54 8.16 -9.59
N THR A 103 -2.22 8.40 -10.86
CA THR A 103 -2.16 9.75 -11.44
C THR A 103 -3.57 10.23 -11.82
N PRO A 104 -3.88 11.55 -11.82
CA PRO A 104 -3.01 12.71 -11.58
C PRO A 104 -3.00 13.20 -10.11
N TRP A 105 -3.47 12.40 -9.14
CA TRP A 105 -3.74 12.90 -7.79
C TRP A 105 -2.46 13.37 -7.09
N THR A 106 -2.40 14.68 -6.83
CA THR A 106 -1.22 15.43 -6.37
C THR A 106 -1.07 15.44 -4.85
N LYS A 107 -2.02 14.86 -4.11
CA LYS A 107 -2.01 14.76 -2.65
C LYS A 107 -2.47 13.37 -2.24
N GLU A 108 -1.90 12.87 -1.15
CA GLU A 108 -2.37 11.64 -0.55
C GLU A 108 -3.85 11.79 -0.14
N PRO A 109 -4.73 10.88 -0.56
CA PRO A 109 -6.15 11.03 -0.31
C PRO A 109 -6.44 10.91 1.19
N PRO A 110 -7.37 11.72 1.73
CA PRO A 110 -8.00 11.40 3.00
C PRO A 110 -8.68 10.03 2.92
N VAL A 111 -8.51 9.23 3.96
CA VAL A 111 -9.07 7.88 4.05
C VAL A 111 -9.83 7.69 5.35
N ALA A 112 -10.98 7.02 5.26
CA ALA A 112 -11.68 6.47 6.39
C ALA A 112 -10.99 5.18 6.83
N ILE A 113 -10.78 5.05 8.13
CA ILE A 113 -10.16 3.90 8.80
C ILE A 113 -11.27 3.10 9.49
N ARG A 114 -11.30 1.79 9.23
CA ARG A 114 -12.15 0.85 9.95
C ARG A 114 -11.38 -0.39 10.35
N ARG A 115 -11.27 -0.63 11.65
CA ARG A 115 -10.71 -1.88 12.21
C ARG A 115 -11.73 -2.53 13.13
N ARG A 116 -11.92 -3.84 12.98
CA ARG A 116 -12.66 -4.67 13.94
C ARG A 116 -11.67 -5.50 14.77
N SER A 117 -12.10 -5.91 15.96
CA SER A 117 -11.28 -6.74 16.84
C SER A 117 -10.81 -8.01 16.14
N GLY A 118 -9.50 -8.28 16.18
CA GLY A 118 -8.87 -9.43 15.53
C GLY A 118 -8.70 -9.29 14.01
N GLN A 119 -8.98 -8.13 13.41
CA GLN A 119 -8.80 -7.88 11.99
C GLN A 119 -7.75 -6.79 11.72
N ALA A 120 -7.17 -6.81 10.53
CA ALA A 120 -6.38 -5.70 10.00
C ALA A 120 -7.28 -4.46 9.84
N ALA A 121 -6.67 -3.27 9.86
CA ALA A 121 -7.40 -2.05 9.54
C ALA A 121 -7.70 -2.03 8.03
N LEU A 122 -8.91 -1.61 7.67
CA LEU A 122 -9.33 -1.39 6.30
C LEU A 122 -9.43 0.10 6.03
N PHE A 123 -8.97 0.51 4.85
CA PHE A 123 -8.96 1.90 4.42
C PHE A 123 -9.83 2.08 3.18
N THR A 124 -10.56 3.20 3.17
CA THR A 124 -11.41 3.60 2.05
C THR A 124 -11.20 5.10 1.80
N PRO A 125 -10.84 5.54 0.58
CA PRO A 125 -10.75 6.96 0.28
C PRO A 125 -12.08 7.67 0.59
N VAL A 126 -11.99 8.85 1.19
CA VAL A 126 -13.17 9.65 1.55
C VAL A 126 -13.87 10.21 0.31
N ASP A 127 -13.10 10.57 -0.71
CA ASP A 127 -13.66 11.01 -2.00
C ASP A 127 -14.12 9.79 -2.81
N PRO A 128 -15.44 9.61 -3.05
CA PRO A 128 -15.97 8.48 -3.81
C PRO A 128 -15.60 8.50 -5.30
N ALA A 129 -15.13 9.65 -5.82
CA ALA A 129 -14.63 9.81 -7.17
C ALA A 129 -13.12 9.52 -7.29
N HIS A 130 -12.43 9.30 -6.17
CA HIS A 130 -11.03 8.88 -6.19
C HIS A 130 -10.90 7.52 -6.91
N PRO A 131 -9.93 7.31 -7.80
CA PRO A 131 -9.78 6.07 -8.58
C PRO A 131 -9.77 4.80 -7.73
N ILE A 132 -9.09 4.82 -6.58
CA ILE A 132 -9.12 3.71 -5.62
C ILE A 132 -10.55 3.42 -5.15
N ALA A 133 -11.35 4.45 -4.80
CA ALA A 133 -12.72 4.25 -4.34
C ALA A 133 -13.64 3.73 -5.46
N VAL A 134 -13.38 4.15 -6.71
CA VAL A 134 -14.04 3.61 -7.89
C VAL A 134 -13.70 2.13 -8.06
N GLU A 135 -12.42 1.77 -8.05
CA GLU A 135 -11.96 0.39 -8.18
C GLU A 135 -12.46 -0.49 -7.02
N GLN A 136 -12.52 0.00 -5.78
CA GLN A 136 -13.10 -0.73 -4.64
C GLN A 136 -14.58 -1.08 -4.84
N ARG A 137 -15.33 -0.19 -5.50
CA ARG A 137 -16.77 -0.35 -5.74
C ARG A 137 -17.06 -1.19 -6.96
N GLU A 138 -16.30 -1.00 -8.04
CA GLU A 138 -16.58 -1.57 -9.36
C GLU A 138 -15.72 -2.81 -9.66
N GLY A 139 -14.66 -3.02 -8.89
CA GLY A 139 -13.65 -4.05 -9.11
C GLY A 139 -12.54 -3.61 -10.04
N MET A 140 -11.39 -4.25 -9.88
CA MET A 140 -10.21 -4.11 -10.72
C MET A 140 -10.16 -5.23 -11.76
N THR A 141 -9.62 -4.95 -12.94
CA THR A 141 -9.39 -5.96 -13.98
C THR A 141 -8.00 -6.59 -13.83
N PRO A 142 -7.77 -7.83 -14.30
CA PRO A 142 -6.42 -8.43 -14.33
C PRO A 142 -5.41 -7.57 -15.10
N ALA A 143 -5.85 -6.91 -16.17
CA ALA A 143 -5.02 -5.99 -16.93
C ALA A 143 -4.53 -4.80 -16.08
N ARG A 144 -5.39 -4.28 -15.20
CA ARG A 144 -5.05 -3.20 -14.26
C ARG A 144 -4.08 -3.69 -13.16
N VAL A 145 -4.24 -4.92 -12.67
CA VAL A 145 -3.27 -5.55 -11.76
C VAL A 145 -1.89 -5.63 -12.43
N CYS A 146 -1.83 -6.11 -13.66
CA CYS A 146 -0.60 -6.18 -14.45
C CYS A 146 0.01 -4.80 -14.73
N GLU A 147 -0.80 -3.77 -14.96
CA GLU A 147 -0.33 -2.39 -15.12
C GLU A 147 0.33 -1.87 -13.84
N ILE A 148 -0.30 -2.07 -12.68
CA ILE A 148 0.25 -1.70 -11.38
C ILE A 148 1.57 -2.42 -11.11
N ALA A 149 1.63 -3.73 -11.38
CA ALA A 149 2.85 -4.51 -11.21
C ALA A 149 4.00 -3.99 -12.09
N ARG A 150 3.73 -3.62 -13.35
CA ARG A 150 4.73 -2.97 -14.22
C ARG A 150 5.24 -1.67 -13.62
N LEU A 151 4.33 -0.78 -13.19
CA LEU A 151 4.71 0.51 -12.63
C LEU A 151 5.57 0.37 -11.37
N ALA A 152 5.27 -0.62 -10.52
CA ALA A 152 6.04 -0.90 -9.31
C ALA A 152 7.47 -1.39 -9.61
N VAL A 153 7.68 -2.12 -10.72
CA VAL A 153 9.00 -2.64 -11.11
C VAL A 153 9.86 -1.58 -11.82
N THR A 154 9.25 -0.63 -12.54
CA THR A 154 9.98 0.32 -13.41
C THR A 154 10.49 1.60 -12.75
N ARG A 155 10.14 1.89 -11.49
CA ARG A 155 10.45 3.18 -10.86
C ARG A 155 11.63 3.07 -9.89
N PRO A 156 12.60 3.99 -9.89
CA PRO A 156 13.74 3.93 -8.97
C PRO A 156 13.32 3.90 -7.49
N PRO A 157 14.16 3.31 -6.61
CA PRO A 157 13.87 3.15 -5.17
C PRO A 157 13.74 4.49 -4.42
N ASP A 158 13.99 5.63 -5.04
CA ASP A 158 13.72 6.95 -4.44
C ASP A 158 12.23 7.31 -4.44
N THR A 159 11.40 6.63 -5.25
CA THR A 159 9.95 6.90 -5.34
C THR A 159 9.08 5.81 -4.70
N PHE A 160 9.63 4.60 -4.52
CA PHE A 160 8.97 3.42 -3.95
C PHE A 160 9.97 2.53 -3.18
N GLY A 161 10.89 3.14 -2.42
CA GLY A 161 12.06 2.45 -1.84
C GLY A 161 11.81 1.18 -1.06
N TRP A 162 10.59 0.99 -0.56
CA TRP A 162 10.22 -0.13 0.28
C TRP A 162 9.38 -1.22 -0.42
N LEU A 163 8.89 -0.98 -1.65
CA LEU A 163 8.15 -1.99 -2.42
C LEU A 163 9.09 -2.95 -3.17
N LEU A 164 10.25 -2.47 -3.61
CA LEU A 164 11.18 -3.21 -4.48
C LEU A 164 12.10 -4.18 -3.73
N ASP A 165 12.46 -3.89 -2.47
CA ASP A 165 13.38 -4.75 -1.70
C ASP A 165 12.79 -6.13 -1.42
N SER A 166 11.46 -6.23 -1.32
CA SER A 166 10.75 -7.50 -1.18
C SER A 166 10.68 -8.30 -2.50
N TRP A 167 10.59 -7.65 -3.65
CA TRP A 167 10.44 -8.31 -4.96
C TRP A 167 11.78 -8.71 -5.59
N HIS A 168 12.80 -7.84 -5.52
CA HIS A 168 14.14 -8.15 -6.03
C HIS A 168 14.83 -9.26 -5.23
N ASN A 169 14.68 -9.32 -3.91
CA ASN A 169 15.26 -10.39 -3.09
C ASN A 169 14.62 -11.76 -3.36
N GLN A 170 13.33 -11.79 -3.74
CA GLN A 170 12.62 -13.05 -3.95
C GLN A 170 12.95 -13.71 -5.30
N TYR A 171 13.39 -12.94 -6.30
CA TYR A 171 13.69 -13.43 -7.65
C TYR A 171 15.18 -13.51 -8.01
N GLN A 172 16.10 -12.92 -7.22
CA GLN A 172 17.55 -13.11 -7.42
C GLN A 172 18.14 -14.34 -6.72
N GLN A 173 17.35 -15.09 -5.94
CA GLN A 173 17.78 -16.33 -5.27
C GLN A 173 17.32 -17.63 -5.97
N ARG A 174 16.94 -17.57 -7.25
CA ARG A 174 16.59 -18.74 -8.06
C ARG A 174 17.31 -18.77 -9.40
#